data_AF-A0A847HD29-F1
#
_entry.id   AF-A0A847HD29-F1
#
_cell.length_a   1.000
_cell.length_b   1.000
_cell.length_c   1.000
_cell.angle_alpha   90.00
_cell.angle_beta   90.00
_cell.angle_gamma   90.00
#
_symmetry.space_group_name_H-M   'P 1'
#
loop_
_entity.id
_entity.type
_entity.pdbx_description
1 polymer ?
#
loop_
_entity_poly.entity_id
_entity_poly.type
_entity_poly.pdbx_seq_one_letter_code
_entity_poly.pdbx_strand_id
1 'polypeptide(L)'
;MTAPREPFFPADRSIRADEAPLEIRHLGLVDYQQAWDLQAELAARRAADEIGDQVLVLEHPSVYTAGKRTQPEDRPTNGQPVVDVDRGGRITWHGEGQLVAYPIIKLADPV
;
A
#
# COMPACT_ATOMS: atom_id res chain seq x y z
N MET A 1 0.34 -1.84 -37.86
CA MET A 1 -0.14 -0.58 -37.25
C MET A 1 -1.34 -0.93 -36.38
N THR A 2 -1.13 -1.11 -35.09
CA THR A 2 -2.23 -1.34 -34.13
C THR A 2 -2.86 0.03 -33.86
N ALA A 3 -4.16 0.17 -34.10
CA ALA A 3 -4.89 1.40 -33.76
C ALA A 3 -4.66 1.76 -32.28
N PRO A 4 -4.59 3.06 -31.93
CA PRO A 4 -4.54 3.45 -30.52
C PRO A 4 -5.77 2.88 -29.82
N ARG A 5 -5.57 1.99 -28.85
CA ARG A 5 -6.64 1.58 -27.96
C ARG A 5 -6.98 2.80 -27.11
N GLU A 6 -8.24 3.19 -27.06
CA GLU A 6 -8.66 4.15 -26.04
C GLU A 6 -8.23 3.62 -24.67
N PRO A 7 -7.69 4.48 -23.79
CA PRO A 7 -7.29 4.05 -22.46
C PRO A 7 -8.51 3.44 -21.74
N PHE A 8 -8.28 2.33 -21.04
CA PHE A 8 -9.34 1.58 -20.34
C PHE A 8 -10.07 2.46 -19.31
N PHE A 9 -9.39 3.50 -18.83
CA PHE A 9 -9.94 4.53 -17.96
C PHE A 9 -9.60 5.94 -18.49
N PRO A 10 -10.55 6.89 -18.54
CA PRO A 10 -10.27 8.27 -18.95
C PRO A 10 -9.29 8.93 -17.97
N ALA A 11 -8.20 9.51 -18.50
CA ALA A 11 -7.16 10.13 -17.67
C ALA A 11 -7.63 11.40 -16.93
N ASP A 12 -8.78 11.95 -17.30
CA ASP A 12 -9.42 13.12 -16.70
C ASP A 12 -10.39 12.75 -15.56
N ARG A 13 -10.59 11.45 -15.27
CA ARG A 13 -11.47 10.97 -14.20
C ARG A 13 -10.67 10.37 -13.05
N SER A 14 -11.19 10.56 -11.84
CA SER A 14 -10.66 9.90 -10.64
C SER A 14 -10.85 8.39 -10.75
N ILE A 15 -9.82 7.61 -10.40
CA ILE A 15 -9.90 6.14 -10.28
C ILE A 15 -10.59 5.70 -8.98
N ARG A 16 -10.92 6.63 -8.07
CA ARG A 16 -11.65 6.34 -6.83
C ARG A 16 -13.13 6.10 -7.14
N ALA A 17 -13.75 5.18 -6.42
CA ALA A 17 -15.19 4.95 -6.48
C ALA A 17 -16.02 6.08 -5.84
N ASP A 18 -15.38 6.94 -5.05
CA ASP A 18 -16.03 8.00 -4.27
C ASP A 18 -15.23 9.31 -4.39
N GLU A 19 -15.94 10.44 -4.36
CA GLU A 19 -15.40 11.81 -4.37
C GLU A 19 -15.30 12.41 -2.97
N ALA A 20 -15.81 11.74 -1.94
CA ALA A 20 -15.72 12.18 -0.55
C ALA A 20 -14.26 12.48 -0.16
N PRO A 21 -14.03 13.46 0.74
CA PRO A 21 -12.69 13.76 1.24
C PRO A 21 -11.99 12.53 1.82
N LEU A 22 -10.69 12.42 1.58
CA LEU A 22 -9.86 11.39 2.19
C LEU A 22 -9.66 11.68 3.68
N GLU A 23 -9.79 10.65 4.52
CA GLU A 23 -9.34 10.74 5.90
C GLU A 23 -7.83 10.47 5.96
N ILE A 24 -7.04 11.48 6.36
CA ILE A 24 -5.59 11.34 6.50
C ILE A 24 -5.26 11.07 7.97
N ARG A 25 -4.59 9.96 8.25
CA ARG A 25 -4.18 9.55 9.60
C ARG A 25 -2.67 9.57 9.74
N HIS A 26 -2.17 10.47 10.57
CA HIS A 26 -0.76 10.53 10.94
C HIS A 26 -0.52 9.64 12.16
N LEU A 27 0.15 8.49 11.97
CA LEU A 27 0.31 7.49 13.02
C LEU A 27 1.69 7.54 13.71
N GLY A 28 2.64 8.29 13.15
CA GLY A 28 4.02 8.34 13.67
C GLY A 28 4.78 7.03 13.39
N LEU A 29 5.61 6.61 14.34
CA LEU A 29 6.40 5.38 14.24
C LEU A 29 5.58 4.16 14.68
N VAL A 30 5.35 3.20 13.77
CA VAL A 30 4.48 2.04 14.00
C VAL A 30 5.20 0.76 13.60
N ASP A 31 5.06 -0.31 14.38
CA ASP A 31 5.56 -1.63 13.98
C ASP A 31 4.93 -2.09 12.66
N TYR A 32 5.70 -2.82 11.85
CA TYR A 32 5.25 -3.23 10.52
C TYR A 32 4.02 -4.13 10.57
N GLN A 33 3.98 -5.11 11.48
CA GLN A 33 2.86 -6.04 11.56
C GLN A 33 1.60 -5.33 12.06
N GLN A 34 1.72 -4.45 13.05
CA GLN A 34 0.60 -3.65 13.55
C GLN A 34 -0.03 -2.77 12.46
N ALA A 35 0.81 -2.12 11.64
CA ALA A 35 0.33 -1.34 10.51
C ALA A 35 -0.30 -2.22 9.43
N TRP A 36 0.22 -3.43 9.21
CA TRP A 36 -0.33 -4.37 8.24
C TRP A 36 -1.72 -4.88 8.67
N ASP A 37 -1.89 -5.25 9.94
CA ASP A 37 -3.17 -5.68 10.49
C ASP A 37 -4.22 -4.57 10.39
N LEU A 38 -3.82 -3.32 10.70
CA LEU A 38 -4.69 -2.15 10.54
C LEU A 38 -5.09 -1.91 9.08
N GLN A 39 -4.16 -2.06 8.14
CA GLN A 39 -4.48 -1.95 6.71
C GLN A 39 -5.52 -2.99 6.29
N ALA A 40 -5.39 -4.23 6.73
CA ALA A 40 -6.33 -5.30 6.42
C ALA A 40 -7.74 -5.04 7.01
N GLU A 41 -7.82 -4.58 8.27
CA GLU A 41 -9.08 -4.20 8.89
C GLU A 41 -9.77 -3.07 8.11
N LEU A 42 -9.04 -1.99 7.85
CA LEU A 42 -9.58 -0.82 7.14
C LEU A 42 -9.99 -1.17 5.71
N ALA A 43 -9.22 -2.02 5.01
CA ALA A 43 -9.57 -2.47 3.67
C ALA A 43 -10.88 -3.27 3.67
N ALA A 44 -11.09 -4.16 4.64
CA ALA A 44 -12.33 -4.92 4.76
C ALA A 44 -13.54 -4.01 5.02
N ARG A 45 -13.41 -3.09 5.98
CA ARG A 45 -14.47 -2.10 6.31
C ARG A 45 -14.76 -1.17 5.14
N ARG A 46 -13.73 -0.73 4.43
CA ARG A 46 -13.88 0.11 3.24
C ARG A 46 -14.58 -0.65 2.12
N ALA A 47 -14.23 -1.91 1.88
CA ALA A 47 -14.87 -2.75 0.87
C ALA A 47 -16.37 -2.97 1.16
N ALA A 48 -16.74 -3.05 2.43
CA ALA A 48 -18.13 -3.12 2.90
C ALA A 48 -18.85 -1.76 2.96
N ASP A 49 -18.20 -0.67 2.52
CA ASP A 49 -18.72 0.71 2.56
C ASP A 49 -19.09 1.21 3.98
N GLU A 50 -18.47 0.66 5.03
CA GLU A 50 -18.70 1.05 6.43
C GLU A 50 -17.92 2.31 6.84
N ILE A 51 -16.87 2.63 6.09
CA ILE A 51 -16.00 3.80 6.26
C ILE A 51 -15.66 4.41 4.90
N GLY A 52 -15.26 5.68 4.90
CA GLY A 52 -14.72 6.35 3.70
C GLY A 52 -13.27 5.95 3.39
N ASP A 53 -12.75 6.44 2.26
CA ASP A 53 -11.35 6.23 1.87
C ASP A 53 -10.38 6.86 2.88
N GLN A 54 -9.28 6.15 3.17
CA GLN A 54 -8.29 6.61 4.14
C GLN A 54 -6.87 6.54 3.58
N VAL A 55 -5.99 7.41 4.09
CA VAL A 55 -4.54 7.31 3.85
C VAL A 55 -3.84 7.30 5.20
N LEU A 56 -3.14 6.20 5.49
CA LEU A 56 -2.27 6.12 6.65
C LEU A 56 -0.91 6.69 6.29
N VAL A 57 -0.39 7.59 7.13
CA VAL A 57 0.90 8.25 6.97
C VAL A 57 1.73 7.96 8.22
N LEU A 58 2.84 7.26 8.04
CA LEU A 58 3.61 6.70 9.15
C LEU A 58 5.08 6.48 8.78
N GLU A 59 5.85 6.06 9.77
CA GLU A 59 7.20 5.53 9.63
C GLU A 59 7.25 4.14 10.29
N HIS A 60 8.22 3.31 9.89
CA HIS A 60 8.46 2.01 10.53
C HIS A 60 9.81 2.00 11.25
N PRO A 61 9.96 1.22 12.33
CA PRO A 61 11.28 0.76 12.75
C PRO A 61 12.01 0.06 11.59
N SER A 62 13.34 -0.01 11.64
CA SER A 62 14.15 -0.64 10.58
C SER A 62 13.68 -2.06 10.26
N VAL A 63 13.14 -2.28 9.06
CA VAL A 63 12.57 -3.55 8.62
C VAL A 63 12.77 -3.75 7.12
N TYR A 64 13.12 -4.98 6.73
CA TYR A 64 13.03 -5.40 5.34
C TYR A 64 11.71 -6.11 5.08
N THR A 65 11.07 -5.82 3.95
CA THR A 65 9.88 -6.55 3.50
C THR A 65 10.15 -7.20 2.16
N ALA A 66 9.90 -8.51 2.07
CA ALA A 66 10.12 -9.31 0.87
C ALA A 66 8.79 -9.54 0.14
N GLY A 67 8.58 -8.84 -0.99
CA GLY A 67 7.42 -9.06 -1.86
C GLY A 67 7.51 -10.37 -2.66
N LYS A 68 6.45 -10.71 -3.38
CA LYS A 68 6.28 -11.99 -4.11
C LYS A 68 7.38 -12.31 -5.15
N ARG A 69 8.17 -11.32 -5.59
CA ARG A 69 9.26 -11.50 -6.58
C ARG A 69 10.66 -11.51 -5.97
N THR A 70 10.77 -11.53 -4.64
CA THR A 70 12.06 -11.51 -3.93
C THR A 70 12.80 -12.82 -4.14
N GLN A 71 14.06 -12.74 -4.57
CA GLN A 71 14.94 -13.89 -4.72
C GLN A 71 15.84 -14.06 -3.49
N PRO A 72 16.38 -15.27 -3.20
CA PRO A 72 17.27 -15.49 -2.06
C PRO A 72 18.46 -14.52 -2.01
N GLU A 73 19.04 -14.19 -3.17
CA GLU A 73 20.16 -13.25 -3.30
C GLU A 73 19.80 -11.78 -3.02
N ASP A 74 18.51 -11.44 -3.07
CA ASP A 74 18.05 -10.10 -2.73
C ASP A 74 18.02 -9.90 -1.20
N ARG A 75 18.06 -10.97 -0.40
CA ARG A 75 17.92 -10.90 1.07
C ARG A 75 19.21 -10.38 1.75
N PRO A 76 19.09 -9.58 2.80
CA PRO A 76 20.25 -9.13 3.57
C PRO A 76 20.99 -10.33 4.20
N THR A 77 22.31 -10.35 4.05
CA THR A 77 23.19 -11.41 4.60
C THR A 77 23.68 -11.12 6.01
N ASN A 78 23.27 -10.00 6.60
CA ASN A 78 23.73 -9.51 7.90
C ASN A 78 22.78 -9.81 9.06
N GLY A 79 21.80 -10.71 8.87
CA GLY A 79 20.89 -11.16 9.92
C GLY A 79 19.79 -10.16 10.28
N GLN A 80 19.60 -9.09 9.50
CA GLN A 80 18.51 -8.14 9.73
C GLN A 80 17.13 -8.79 9.51
N PRO A 81 16.10 -8.40 10.28
CA PRO A 81 14.76 -8.95 10.13
C PRO A 81 14.18 -8.72 8.74
N VAL A 82 13.59 -9.77 8.17
CA VAL A 82 12.86 -9.73 6.89
C VAL A 82 11.47 -10.28 7.11
N VAL A 83 10.45 -9.50 6.74
CA VAL A 83 9.04 -9.91 6.76
C VAL A 83 8.60 -10.28 5.34
N ASP A 84 8.12 -11.49 5.14
CA ASP A 84 7.55 -11.92 3.87
C ASP A 84 6.12 -11.36 3.72
N VAL A 85 5.84 -10.70 2.60
CA VAL A 85 4.60 -9.93 2.38
C VAL A 85 4.01 -10.20 1.00
N ASP A 86 2.71 -10.00 0.86
CA ASP A 86 1.94 -10.37 -0.34
C ASP A 86 1.92 -9.31 -1.45
N ARG A 87 2.56 -8.16 -1.21
CA ARG A 87 2.71 -7.09 -2.21
C ARG A 87 3.53 -7.53 -3.42
N GLY A 88 3.29 -6.85 -4.54
CA GLY A 88 4.14 -6.93 -5.72
C GLY A 88 5.56 -6.40 -5.46
N GLY A 89 6.48 -6.74 -6.36
CA GLY A 89 7.87 -6.30 -6.30
C GLY A 89 8.78 -7.24 -5.53
N ARG A 90 10.05 -6.83 -5.42
CA ARG A 90 11.11 -7.55 -4.70
C ARG A 90 11.24 -7.03 -3.26
N ILE A 91 12.36 -7.27 -2.63
CA ILE A 91 12.68 -6.75 -1.30
C ILE A 91 12.70 -5.22 -1.29
N THR A 92 12.33 -4.62 -0.16
CA THR A 92 12.59 -3.21 0.13
C THR A 92 12.88 -3.02 1.62
N TRP A 93 13.32 -1.82 2.00
CA TRP A 93 13.61 -1.45 3.37
C TRP A 93 12.78 -0.23 3.79
N HIS A 94 12.32 -0.26 5.03
CA HIS A 94 11.68 0.85 5.72
C HIS A 94 12.41 1.13 7.03
N GLY A 95 12.36 2.38 7.48
CA GLY A 95 12.99 2.82 8.72
C GLY A 95 12.62 4.25 9.08
N GLU A 96 13.01 4.67 10.28
CA GLU A 96 12.88 6.05 10.74
C GLU A 96 13.53 7.02 9.74
N GLY A 97 12.87 8.15 9.50
CA GLY A 97 13.21 9.13 8.47
C GLY A 97 12.63 8.81 7.07
N GLN A 98 12.03 7.64 6.86
CA GLN A 98 11.34 7.29 5.62
C GLN A 98 9.83 7.41 5.80
N LEU A 99 9.22 8.41 5.15
CA LEU A 99 7.77 8.56 5.11
C LEU A 99 7.14 7.44 4.28
N VAL A 100 6.24 6.66 4.90
CA VAL A 100 5.45 5.61 4.27
C VAL A 100 3.98 6.04 4.23
N ALA A 101 3.34 5.79 3.09
CA ALA A 101 1.90 6.04 2.91
C ALA A 101 1.18 4.78 2.44
N TYR A 102 0.08 4.44 3.11
CA TYR A 102 -0.81 3.34 2.74
C TYR A 102 -2.20 3.88 2.37
N PRO A 103 -2.48 4.08 1.07
CA PRO A 103 -3.81 4.43 0.59
C PRO A 103 -4.75 3.22 0.66
N ILE A 104 -5.81 3.32 1.45
CA ILE A 104 -6.90 2.35 1.55
C ILE A 104 -8.11 2.94 0.83
N ILE A 105 -8.20 2.63 -0.46
CA ILE A 105 -9.09 3.29 -1.41
C ILE A 105 -9.92 2.25 -2.16
N LYS A 106 -11.24 2.45 -2.24
CA LYS A 106 -12.08 1.67 -3.16
C LYS A 106 -11.97 2.28 -4.55
N LEU A 107 -11.60 1.47 -5.54
CA LEU A 107 -11.48 1.90 -6.92
C LEU A 107 -12.83 1.82 -7.66
N ALA A 108 -13.05 2.68 -8.65
CA ALA A 108 -14.24 2.66 -9.50
C ALA A 108 -14.36 1.34 -10.29
N ASP A 109 -15.53 0.97 -10.79
CA ASP A 109 -15.69 -0.18 -11.69
C ASP A 109 -16.26 0.30 -13.04
N PRO A 110 -15.63 -0.01 -14.19
CA PRO A 110 -14.31 -0.66 -14.35
C PRO A 110 -13.14 0.29 -14.04
N VAL A 111 -12.00 -0.25 -13.57
CA VAL A 111 -10.70 0.45 -13.52
C VAL A 111 -9.82 0.05 -14.69
#